data_AF-A0A0C3KDY0-F1
#
_entry.id   AF-A0A0C3KDY0-F1
#
_cell.length_a   1.000
_cell.length_b   1.000
_cell.length_c   1.000
_cell.angle_alpha   90.00
_cell.angle_beta   90.00
_cell.angle_gamma   90.00
#
_symmetry.space_group_name_H-M   'P 1'
#
loop_
_entity.id
_entity.type
_entity.pdbx_description
1 polymer ?
#
loop_
_entity_poly.entity_id
_entity_poly.type
_entity_poly.pdbx_seq_one_letter_code
_entity_poly.pdbx_strand_id
1 'polypeptide(L)'
;MHIDPHELIVEGPGDDGEDERLGSSREPPVFAPKRGLKERHIGVMAISGMLGTGIFLASGRALADAGPAGALLGYVVMGLVTIAVALTAAEMSALCPATGGFIAHAQKFVDPALGAAIGWNFAYALAIVQAVEITAASLLGRSLVAGLACIILF
;
A
#
# COMPACT_ATOMS: atom_id res chain seq x y z
N MET A 1 -31.93 29.29 -14.24
CA MET A 1 -31.77 29.05 -12.80
C MET A 1 -31.35 27.59 -12.65
N HIS A 2 -30.06 27.34 -12.86
CA HIS A 2 -29.43 26.03 -12.82
C HIS A 2 -28.57 26.04 -11.56
N ILE A 3 -28.96 25.25 -10.56
CA ILE A 3 -28.25 25.10 -9.29
C ILE A 3 -27.29 23.92 -9.48
N ASP A 4 -25.99 24.19 -9.50
CA ASP A 4 -24.96 23.16 -9.57
C ASP A 4 -24.77 22.47 -8.20
N PRO A 5 -24.86 21.14 -8.11
CA PRO A 5 -24.78 20.40 -6.83
C PRO A 5 -23.36 20.25 -6.26
N HIS A 6 -22.34 20.93 -6.82
CA HIS A 6 -20.95 20.85 -6.35
C HIS A 6 -20.54 22.00 -5.40
N GLU A 7 -21.43 22.96 -5.14
CA GLU A 7 -21.12 24.12 -4.29
C GLU A 7 -21.47 23.89 -2.80
N LEU A 8 -22.20 22.82 -2.46
CA LEU A 8 -22.71 22.58 -1.10
C LEU A 8 -21.73 21.80 -0.17
N ILE A 9 -20.47 21.59 -0.56
CA ILE A 9 -19.49 20.80 0.23
C ILE A 9 -18.28 21.65 0.68
N VAL A 10 -18.22 22.95 0.38
CA VAL A 10 -17.00 23.77 0.63
C VAL A 10 -17.17 24.92 1.63
N GLU A 11 -18.27 25.00 2.37
CA GLU A 11 -18.32 25.83 3.58
C GLU A 11 -18.76 25.02 4.80
N GLY A 12 -17.77 24.41 5.46
CA GLY A 12 -17.88 24.16 6.90
C GLY A 12 -17.66 25.49 7.63
N PRO A 13 -18.44 25.80 8.68
CA PRO A 13 -18.36 27.07 9.36
C PRO A 13 -16.95 27.31 9.90
N GLY A 14 -16.46 28.53 9.73
CA GLY A 14 -15.33 29.03 10.49
C GLY A 14 -15.64 28.81 11.97
N ASP A 15 -14.77 28.05 12.62
CA ASP A 15 -14.73 27.91 14.07
C ASP A 15 -13.82 29.03 14.60
N ASP A 16 -14.38 30.23 14.61
CA ASP A 16 -13.83 31.40 15.28
C ASP A 16 -14.50 31.56 16.64
N GLY A 17 -13.92 30.96 17.70
CA GLY A 17 -14.18 31.52 19.04
C GLY A 17 -14.01 30.68 20.30
N GLU A 18 -13.63 29.40 20.29
CA GLU A 18 -13.66 28.60 21.55
C GLU A 18 -12.34 27.95 22.00
N ASP A 19 -11.25 28.07 21.23
CA ASP A 19 -9.95 27.44 21.56
C ASP A 19 -9.06 28.26 22.52
N GLU A 20 -9.52 29.42 22.99
CA GLU A 20 -8.67 30.41 23.67
C GLU A 20 -8.66 30.33 25.21
N ARG A 21 -9.26 29.30 25.83
CA ARG A 21 -9.42 29.27 27.33
C ARG A 21 -8.89 28.04 28.08
N LEU A 22 -8.15 27.13 27.44
CA LEU A 22 -7.36 26.13 28.18
C LEU A 22 -5.91 26.08 27.69
N GLY A 23 -5.12 26.98 28.26
CA GLY A 23 -3.66 26.87 28.24
C GLY A 23 -3.19 25.58 28.90
N SER A 24 -2.74 24.64 28.08
CA SER A 24 -1.59 23.79 28.41
C SER A 24 -0.52 24.13 27.38
N SER A 25 0.48 24.89 27.81
CA SER A 25 1.68 25.27 27.04
C SER A 25 2.48 24.03 26.63
N ARG A 26 2.00 23.29 25.64
CA ARG A 26 2.82 22.41 24.82
C ARG A 26 3.23 23.25 23.61
N GLU A 27 4.48 23.67 23.56
CA GLU A 27 5.08 24.10 22.29
C GLU A 27 4.67 23.07 21.21
N PRO A 28 4.11 23.50 20.07
CA PRO A 28 3.85 22.57 18.99
C PRO A 28 5.19 21.90 18.68
N PRO A 29 5.27 20.56 18.61
CA PRO A 29 6.52 19.91 18.27
C PRO A 29 7.02 20.54 16.97
N VAL A 30 8.28 21.02 16.98
CA VAL A 30 8.92 21.83 15.92
C VAL A 30 8.84 21.15 14.53
N PHE A 31 8.46 19.87 14.49
CA PHE A 31 8.22 19.06 13.30
C PHE A 31 6.85 18.34 13.31
N ALA A 32 5.75 19.02 13.61
CA ALA A 32 4.41 18.45 13.40
C ALA A 32 4.14 18.30 11.88
N PRO A 33 3.91 17.08 11.36
CA PRO A 33 3.57 16.90 9.95
C PRO A 33 2.25 17.59 9.63
N LYS A 34 2.21 18.38 8.56
CA LYS A 34 0.94 18.97 8.08
C LYS A 34 0.00 17.85 7.64
N ARG A 35 -1.16 17.74 8.30
CA ARG A 35 -2.22 16.82 7.89
C ARG A 35 -2.89 17.36 6.62
N GLY A 36 -2.52 16.80 5.47
CA GLY A 36 -3.00 17.25 4.15
C GLY A 36 -3.26 16.13 3.13
N LEU A 37 -3.20 14.87 3.56
CA LEU A 37 -3.50 13.74 2.70
C LEU A 37 -5.02 13.61 2.53
N LYS A 38 -5.50 14.05 1.37
CA LYS A 38 -6.89 13.85 0.94
C LYS A 38 -7.14 12.36 0.68
N GLU A 39 -8.38 11.92 0.84
CA GLU A 39 -8.81 10.53 0.63
C GLU A 39 -8.36 9.97 -0.73
N ARG A 40 -8.40 10.80 -1.78
CA ARG A 40 -7.88 10.46 -3.11
C ARG A 40 -6.39 10.08 -3.11
N HIS A 41 -5.55 10.80 -2.36
CA HIS A 41 -4.12 10.51 -2.30
C HIS A 41 -3.86 9.19 -1.58
N ILE A 42 -4.63 8.92 -0.52
CA ILE A 42 -4.54 7.67 0.25
C ILE A 42 -4.95 6.48 -0.63
N GLY A 43 -6.04 6.62 -1.40
CA GLY A 43 -6.49 5.59 -2.34
C GLY A 43 -5.47 5.28 -3.43
N VAL A 44 -4.84 6.32 -4.00
CA VAL A 44 -3.77 6.14 -5.01
C VAL A 44 -2.55 5.44 -4.42
N MET A 45 -2.14 5.80 -3.19
CA MET A 45 -1.04 5.11 -2.51
C MET A 45 -1.32 3.62 -2.33
N ALA A 46 -2.54 3.28 -1.90
CA ALA A 46 -2.94 1.88 -1.70
C ALA A 46 -2.89 1.07 -3.01
N ILE A 47 -3.42 1.62 -4.12
CA ILE A 47 -3.44 0.95 -5.42
C ILE A 47 -2.01 0.78 -5.96
N SER A 48 -1.18 1.81 -5.84
CA SER A 48 0.22 1.75 -6.30
C SER A 48 1.06 0.71 -5.55
N GLY A 49 0.79 0.48 -4.26
CA GLY A 49 1.49 -0.53 -3.47
C GLY A 49 1.11 -1.97 -3.83
N MET A 50 -0.09 -2.19 -4.39
CA MET A 50 -0.59 -3.52 -4.74
C MET A 50 -0.23 -3.92 -6.19
N LEU A 51 -0.14 -2.95 -7.10
CA LEU A 51 0.22 -3.19 -8.50
C LEU A 51 1.74 -3.27 -8.67
N GLY A 52 2.31 -4.47 -8.50
CA GLY A 52 3.74 -4.72 -8.68
C GLY A 52 4.12 -5.43 -9.98
N THR A 53 5.43 -5.60 -10.21
CA THR A 53 6.00 -6.38 -11.32
C THR A 53 5.59 -7.86 -11.28
N GLY A 54 5.19 -8.35 -10.10
CA GLY A 54 4.72 -9.72 -9.88
C GLY A 54 3.51 -10.09 -10.74
N ILE A 55 2.62 -9.14 -11.08
CA ILE A 55 1.48 -9.47 -11.95
C ILE A 55 1.95 -9.84 -13.36
N PHE A 56 3.00 -9.20 -13.89
CA PHE A 56 3.51 -9.49 -15.24
C PHE A 56 4.39 -10.73 -15.25
N LEU A 57 5.25 -10.88 -14.24
CA LEU A 57 6.22 -11.97 -14.19
C LEU A 57 5.56 -13.30 -13.77
N ALA A 58 4.57 -13.27 -12.86
CA ALA A 58 3.91 -14.46 -12.37
C ALA A 58 2.76 -14.92 -13.27
N SER A 59 2.05 -14.01 -13.97
CA SER A 59 0.87 -14.39 -14.77
C SER A 59 1.21 -15.41 -15.87
N GLY A 60 2.31 -15.23 -16.60
CA GLY A 60 2.68 -16.16 -17.67
C GLY A 60 2.99 -17.56 -17.15
N ARG A 61 3.64 -17.65 -15.99
CA ARG A 61 4.01 -18.93 -15.37
C ARG A 61 2.82 -19.61 -14.69
N ALA A 62 1.99 -18.85 -14.00
CA ALA A 62 0.75 -19.34 -13.40
C ALA A 62 -0.22 -19.90 -14.45
N LEU A 63 -0.32 -19.27 -15.62
CA LEU A 63 -1.17 -19.75 -16.71
C LEU A 63 -0.61 -21.01 -17.39
N ALA A 64 0.72 -21.09 -17.54
CA ALA A 64 1.39 -22.26 -18.10
C ALA A 64 1.30 -23.49 -17.18
N ASP A 65 1.46 -23.29 -15.87
CA ASP A 65 1.52 -24.38 -14.90
C ASP A 65 0.11 -24.87 -14.48
N ALA A 66 -0.84 -23.96 -14.25
CA ALA A 66 -2.17 -24.28 -13.70
C ALA A 66 -3.31 -24.30 -14.74
N GLY A 67 -3.05 -23.82 -15.97
CA GLY A 67 -4.09 -23.59 -16.96
C GLY A 67 -5.05 -22.44 -16.60
N PRO A 68 -5.98 -22.07 -17.50
CA PRO A 68 -6.82 -20.88 -17.32
C PRO A 68 -7.79 -21.00 -16.13
N ALA A 69 -8.38 -22.18 -15.91
CA ALA A 69 -9.28 -22.40 -14.79
C ALA A 69 -8.55 -22.47 -13.43
N GLY A 70 -7.37 -23.10 -13.40
CA GLY A 70 -6.56 -23.21 -12.18
C GLY A 70 -5.99 -21.86 -11.75
N ALA A 71 -5.56 -21.03 -12.71
CA ALA A 71 -5.10 -19.67 -12.43
C ALA A 71 -6.23 -18.81 -11.81
N LEU A 72 -7.44 -18.86 -12.37
CA LEU A 72 -8.57 -18.08 -11.86
C LEU A 72 -8.98 -18.52 -10.45
N LEU A 73 -9.05 -19.82 -10.19
CA LEU A 73 -9.37 -20.35 -8.87
C LEU A 73 -8.28 -19.99 -7.84
N GLY A 74 -7.00 -20.06 -8.23
CA GLY A 74 -5.89 -19.62 -7.39
C GLY A 74 -5.99 -18.14 -6.99
N TYR A 75 -6.31 -17.27 -7.95
CA TYR A 75 -6.53 -15.84 -7.68
C TYR A 75 -7.72 -15.58 -6.76
N VAL A 76 -8.83 -16.29 -6.93
CA VAL A 76 -10.01 -16.15 -6.05
C VAL A 76 -9.69 -16.58 -4.62
N VAL A 77 -9.05 -17.74 -4.45
CA VAL A 77 -8.70 -18.26 -3.12
C VAL A 77 -7.72 -17.32 -2.40
N MET A 78 -6.65 -16.88 -3.07
CA MET A 78 -5.70 -15.93 -2.48
C MET A 78 -6.33 -14.56 -2.24
N GLY A 79 -7.26 -14.13 -3.09
CA GLY A 79 -8.04 -12.91 -2.90
C GLY A 79 -8.88 -12.96 -1.62
N LEU A 80 -9.57 -14.07 -1.37
CA LEU A 80 -10.37 -14.26 -0.14
C LEU A 80 -9.50 -14.21 1.12
N VAL A 81 -8.35 -14.89 1.12
CA VAL A 81 -7.40 -14.85 2.24
C VAL A 81 -6.90 -13.43 2.48
N THR A 82 -6.54 -12.71 1.41
CA THR A 82 -6.00 -11.35 1.52
C THR A 82 -7.06 -10.35 2.00
N ILE A 83 -8.31 -10.48 1.56
CA ILE A 83 -9.43 -9.65 2.04
C ILE A 83 -9.67 -9.89 3.53
N ALA A 84 -9.66 -11.14 3.99
CA ALA A 84 -9.81 -11.44 5.42
C ALA A 84 -8.70 -10.77 6.25
N VAL A 85 -7.44 -10.85 5.81
CA VAL A 85 -6.32 -10.16 6.47
C VAL A 85 -6.51 -8.64 6.46
N ALA A 86 -6.87 -8.07 5.31
CA ALA A 86 -7.09 -6.62 5.17
C ALA A 86 -8.21 -6.11 6.10
N LEU A 87 -9.32 -6.85 6.21
CA LEU A 87 -10.42 -6.51 7.10
C LEU A 87 -9.99 -6.54 8.57
N THR A 88 -9.30 -7.59 9.02
CA THR A 88 -8.79 -7.65 10.40
C THR A 88 -7.82 -6.51 10.70
N ALA A 89 -6.94 -6.16 9.76
CA ALA A 89 -6.03 -5.04 9.91
C ALA A 89 -6.77 -3.69 9.95
N ALA A 90 -7.86 -3.56 9.18
CA ALA A 90 -8.70 -2.35 9.17
C ALA A 90 -9.45 -2.17 10.49
N GLU A 91 -10.00 -3.24 11.07
CA GLU A 91 -10.64 -3.20 12.39
C GLU A 91 -9.64 -2.81 13.49
N MET A 92 -8.43 -3.38 13.47
CA MET A 92 -7.36 -3.01 14.40
C MET A 92 -6.92 -1.54 14.24
N SER A 93 -6.88 -1.05 13.00
CA SER A 93 -6.55 0.34 12.68
C SER A 93 -7.63 1.33 13.12
N ALA A 94 -8.91 0.94 13.03
CA ALA A 94 -10.05 1.73 13.48
C ALA A 94 -10.11 1.83 15.02
N LEU A 95 -9.78 0.75 15.73
CA LEU A 95 -9.78 0.71 17.19
C LEU A 95 -8.59 1.44 17.82
N CYS A 96 -7.39 1.30 17.26
CA CYS A 96 -6.19 1.96 17.77
C CYS A 96 -5.37 2.53 16.60
N PRO A 97 -5.58 3.80 16.20
CA PRO A 97 -4.81 4.40 15.12
C PRO A 97 -3.35 4.60 15.59
N ALA A 98 -2.51 3.62 15.30
CA ALA A 98 -1.09 3.62 15.64
C ALA A 98 -0.26 4.04 14.42
N THR A 99 0.57 5.07 14.59
CA THR A 99 1.57 5.46 13.61
C THR A 99 2.63 4.35 13.54
N GLY A 100 2.70 3.63 12.42
CA GLY A 100 3.64 2.52 12.21
C GLY A 100 3.04 1.25 11.58
N GLY A 101 1.74 1.23 11.29
CA GLY A 101 1.10 0.13 10.55
C GLY A 101 1.07 -1.19 11.32
N PHE A 102 1.02 -2.31 10.60
CA PHE A 102 0.84 -3.64 11.19
C PHE A 102 1.93 -4.04 12.20
N ILE A 103 3.16 -3.52 12.06
CA ILE A 103 4.26 -3.77 13.02
C ILE A 103 3.93 -3.11 14.36
N ALA A 104 3.46 -1.86 14.35
CA ALA A 104 3.05 -1.16 15.57
C ALA A 104 1.82 -1.81 16.23
N HIS A 105 0.90 -2.35 15.43
CA HIS A 105 -0.20 -3.15 15.95
C HIS A 105 0.29 -4.43 16.62
N ALA A 106 1.22 -5.17 16.01
CA ALA A 106 1.79 -6.39 16.60
C ALA A 106 2.54 -6.12 17.92
N GLN A 107 3.29 -5.01 18.00
CA GLN A 107 3.98 -4.59 19.23
C GLN A 107 3.02 -4.23 20.36
N LYS A 108 1.85 -3.65 20.03
CA LYS A 108 0.86 -3.21 21.03
C LYS A 108 -0.06 -4.32 21.51
N PHE A 109 -0.49 -5.23 20.61
CA PHE A 109 -1.52 -6.22 20.91
C PHE A 109 -0.98 -7.59 21.34
N VAL A 110 0.26 -7.94 20.98
CA VAL A 110 0.81 -9.27 21.27
C VAL A 110 2.01 -9.18 22.19
N ASP A 111 3.16 -8.74 21.66
CA ASP A 111 4.39 -8.59 22.43
C ASP A 111 5.40 -7.70 21.66
N PRO A 112 6.17 -6.83 22.34
CA PRO A 112 7.21 -6.01 21.71
C PRO A 112 8.28 -6.82 20.96
N ALA A 113 8.66 -8.00 21.44
CA ALA A 113 9.65 -8.87 20.80
C ALA A 113 9.09 -9.51 19.52
N LEU A 114 7.81 -9.91 19.53
CA LEU A 114 7.15 -10.40 18.31
C LEU A 114 7.08 -9.31 17.24
N GLY A 115 6.73 -8.08 17.64
CA GLY A 115 6.73 -6.96 16.72
C GLY A 115 8.11 -6.63 16.14
N ALA A 116 9.18 -6.75 16.94
CA ALA A 116 10.55 -6.63 16.45
C ALA A 116 10.91 -7.75 15.44
N ALA A 117 10.49 -9.00 15.71
CA ALA A 117 10.71 -10.12 14.79
C ALA A 117 9.98 -9.93 13.45
N ILE A 118 8.70 -9.50 13.49
CA ILE A 118 7.91 -9.19 12.29
C ILE A 118 8.55 -8.03 11.51
N GLY A 119 9.01 -6.98 12.21
CA GLY A 119 9.70 -5.85 11.59
C GLY A 119 10.94 -6.26 10.83
N TRP A 120 11.79 -7.10 11.43
CA TRP A 120 12.98 -7.64 10.76
C TRP A 120 12.63 -8.58 9.60
N ASN A 121 11.64 -9.46 9.78
CA ASN A 121 11.17 -10.34 8.71
C ASN A 121 10.69 -9.54 7.48
N PHE A 122 9.92 -8.47 7.73
CA PHE A 122 9.43 -7.60 6.67
C PHE A 122 10.56 -6.83 5.98
N ALA A 123 11.55 -6.35 6.73
CA ALA A 123 12.73 -5.69 6.17
C ALA A 123 13.51 -6.62 5.21
N TYR A 124 13.71 -7.89 5.61
CA TYR A 124 14.34 -8.89 4.73
C TYR A 124 13.49 -9.17 3.49
N ALA A 125 12.17 -9.30 3.65
CA ALA A 125 11.27 -9.52 2.51
C ALA A 125 11.37 -8.37 1.49
N LEU A 126 11.36 -7.12 1.94
CA LEU A 126 11.53 -5.96 1.06
C LEU A 126 12.89 -5.95 0.37
N ALA A 127 13.98 -6.28 1.08
CA ALA A 127 15.31 -6.36 0.49
C ALA A 127 15.41 -7.42 -0.62
N ILE A 128 14.81 -8.59 -0.41
CA ILE A 128 14.77 -9.67 -1.41
C ILE A 128 13.96 -9.25 -2.63
N VAL A 129 12.81 -8.60 -2.44
CA VAL A 129 11.96 -8.10 -3.54
C VAL A 129 12.75 -7.15 -4.44
N GLN A 130 13.50 -6.20 -3.88
CA GLN A 130 14.32 -5.29 -4.69
C GLN A 130 15.35 -6.04 -5.56
N ALA A 131 15.98 -7.10 -5.04
CA ALA A 131 16.92 -7.91 -5.82
C ALA A 131 16.22 -8.66 -6.97
N VAL A 132 14.99 -9.14 -6.74
CA VAL A 132 14.17 -9.77 -7.77
C VAL A 132 13.78 -8.77 -8.86
N GLU A 133 13.42 -7.54 -8.50
CA GLU A 133 13.10 -6.49 -9.48
C GLU A 133 14.29 -6.13 -10.36
N ILE A 134 15.50 -6.01 -9.80
CA ILE A 134 16.73 -5.77 -10.56
C ILE A 134 17.01 -6.94 -11.52
N THR A 135 16.83 -8.17 -11.05
CA THR A 135 17.02 -9.37 -11.88
C THR A 135 16.00 -9.41 -13.02
N ALA A 136 14.74 -9.13 -12.74
CA ALA A 136 13.67 -9.06 -13.74
C ALA A 136 13.94 -7.96 -14.78
N ALA A 137 14.38 -6.78 -14.35
CA ALA A 137 14.77 -5.68 -15.25
C ALA A 137 15.94 -6.08 -16.16
N SER A 138 16.94 -6.79 -15.62
CA SER A 138 18.08 -7.28 -16.40
C SER A 138 17.68 -8.32 -17.45
N LEU A 139 16.75 -9.21 -17.12
CA LEU A 139 16.23 -10.24 -18.02
C LEU A 139 15.42 -9.61 -19.15
N LEU A 140 14.50 -8.70 -18.81
CA LEU A 140 13.70 -7.97 -19.79
C LEU A 140 14.58 -7.15 -20.73
N GLY A 141 15.60 -6.45 -20.21
CA GLY A 141 16.56 -5.72 -21.01
C GLY A 141 17.31 -6.61 -22.01
N ARG A 142 17.73 -7.81 -21.58
CA ARG A 142 18.37 -8.79 -22.47
C ARG A 142 17.42 -9.28 -23.57
N SER A 143 16.18 -9.63 -23.21
CA SER A 143 15.17 -10.11 -24.17
C SER A 143 14.82 -9.04 -25.23
N LEU A 144 14.77 -7.76 -24.84
CA LEU A 144 14.52 -6.65 -25.75
C LEU A 144 15.67 -6.44 -26.74
N VAL A 145 16.93 -6.47 -26.28
CA VAL A 145 18.10 -6.31 -27.16
C VAL A 145 18.25 -7.49 -28.13
N ALA A 146 18.01 -8.72 -27.66
CA ALA A 146 18.00 -9.91 -28.51
C ALA A 146 16.89 -9.87 -29.57
N GLY A 147 15.69 -9.38 -29.20
CA GLY A 147 14.58 -9.19 -30.13
C GLY A 147 14.87 -8.13 -31.19
N LEU A 148 15.45 -6.99 -30.81
CA LEU A 148 15.82 -5.92 -31.74
C LEU A 148 16.90 -6.38 -32.74
N ALA A 149 17.90 -7.13 -32.26
CA ALA A 149 18.94 -7.71 -33.11
C ALA A 149 18.36 -8.71 -34.13
N CYS A 150 17.35 -9.49 -33.76
CA CYS A 150 16.69 -10.43 -34.65
C CYS A 150 15.86 -9.74 -35.75
N ILE A 151 15.29 -8.57 -35.45
CA ILE A 151 14.54 -7.74 -36.41
C ILE A 151 15.48 -7.00 -37.38
N ILE A 152 16.65 -6.55 -36.92
CA ILE A 152 17.64 -5.83 -37.76
C ILE A 152 18.42 -6.79 -38.68
N LEU A 153 18.50 -8.08 -38.33
CA LEU A 153 19.21 -9.11 -39.09
C LEU A 153 18.33 -9.89 -40.09
N PHE A 154 17.11 -9.42 -40.34
CA PHE A 154 16.19 -9.89 -41.39
C PHE A 154 15.85 -8.74 -42.35
#